data_AF-A0AAD7Y0A3-F1
#
_entry.id   AF-A0AAD7Y0A3-F1
#
_cell.length_a   1.000
_cell.length_b   1.000
_cell.length_c   1.000
_cell.angle_alpha   90.00
_cell.angle_beta   90.00
_cell.angle_gamma   90.00
#
_symmetry.space_group_name_H-M   'P 1'
#
loop_
_entity.id
_entity.type
_entity.pdbx_description
1 polymer ?
#
loop_
_entity_poly.entity_id
_entity_poly.type
_entity_poly.pdbx_seq_one_letter_code
_entity_poly.pdbx_strand_id
1 'polypeptide(L)'
;MVHYAFLTFDSAGHVYGIINLADKILQANPDVTGTIYIACTKSSKWVTTNVGSNPLHRLRVIKLYVEPDGDDINVPFIYSLEQPDQLANDMVDGIKNNIGNCSSIGEEGHPVATITDMYGSHWGLLAARKLGVKSYIYMPTPILKWSVLRLLPQVRDKGLDPQHGTLTIPHYRTLQHAQLPQMGDMIDALVDQCEQAKYHDGMLTHDQEETYSIDYITSLHQFIPKT
;
A
#
# COMPACT_ATOMS: atom_id res chain seq x y z
N MET A 1 11.93 20.69 8.91
CA MET A 1 10.70 19.90 9.13
C MET A 1 10.72 18.70 8.18
N VAL A 2 10.35 17.51 8.62
CA VAL A 2 10.42 16.28 7.79
C VAL A 2 9.08 16.05 7.10
N HIS A 3 9.07 15.80 5.78
CA HIS A 3 7.84 15.55 5.03
C HIS A 3 7.72 14.09 4.57
N TYR A 4 6.56 13.46 4.79
CA TYR A 4 6.24 12.14 4.25
C TYR A 4 5.15 12.21 3.18
N ALA A 5 5.35 11.47 2.09
CA ALA A 5 4.30 11.22 1.10
C ALA A 5 3.66 9.86 1.36
N PHE A 6 2.37 9.85 1.68
CA PHE A 6 1.60 8.63 1.82
C PHE A 6 0.89 8.34 0.51
N LEU A 7 1.09 7.16 -0.05
CA LEU A 7 0.57 6.80 -1.38
C LEU A 7 -0.49 5.72 -1.24
N THR A 8 -1.65 5.93 -1.86
CA THR A 8 -2.76 4.97 -1.89
C THR A 8 -3.57 5.15 -3.17
N PHE A 9 -4.47 4.22 -3.44
CA PHE A 9 -5.52 4.35 -4.45
C PHE A 9 -6.90 4.48 -3.79
N ASP A 10 -7.89 4.87 -4.59
CA ASP A 10 -9.25 5.16 -4.16
C ASP A 10 -10.06 3.90 -3.82
N SER A 11 -9.75 3.34 -2.65
CA SER A 11 -10.52 2.27 -2.02
C SER A 11 -10.70 2.58 -0.54
N ALA A 12 -11.94 2.65 -0.07
CA ALA A 12 -12.28 3.18 1.24
C ALA A 12 -11.43 2.59 2.39
N GLY A 13 -11.32 1.27 2.45
CA GLY A 13 -10.54 0.60 3.50
C GLY A 13 -9.05 0.96 3.47
N HIS A 14 -8.47 1.14 2.28
CA HIS A 14 -7.07 1.51 2.09
C HIS A 14 -6.82 2.96 2.47
N VAL A 15 -7.68 3.86 2.00
CA VAL A 15 -7.59 5.29 2.30
C VAL A 15 -7.73 5.53 3.80
N TYR A 16 -8.72 4.94 4.48
CA TYR A 16 -8.87 5.07 5.94
C TYR A 16 -7.67 4.48 6.69
N GLY A 17 -7.13 3.35 6.23
CA GLY A 17 -5.93 2.75 6.82
C GLY A 17 -4.73 3.70 6.77
N ILE A 18 -4.51 4.35 5.63
CA ILE A 18 -3.42 5.31 5.43
C ILE A 18 -3.63 6.60 6.22
N ILE A 19 -4.86 7.13 6.28
CA ILE A 19 -5.18 8.29 7.11
C ILE A 19 -4.87 8.00 8.59
N ASN A 20 -5.31 6.86 9.11
CA ASN A 20 -5.07 6.47 10.50
C ASN A 20 -3.58 6.28 10.81
N LEU A 21 -2.81 5.72 9.87
CA LEU A 21 -1.36 5.62 10.00
C LEU A 21 -0.71 7.01 10.03
N ALA A 22 -1.05 7.87 9.07
CA ALA A 22 -0.48 9.21 8.96
C ALA A 22 -0.76 10.03 10.23
N ASP A 23 -1.98 9.98 10.74
CA ASP A 23 -2.35 10.64 11.99
C ASP A 23 -1.47 10.19 13.17
N LYS A 24 -1.29 8.87 13.36
CA LYS A 24 -0.41 8.32 14.41
C LYS A 24 1.03 8.78 14.28
N ILE A 25 1.59 8.77 13.07
CA ILE A 25 2.98 9.22 12.83
C ILE A 25 3.13 10.70 13.17
N LEU A 26 2.18 11.55 12.76
CA LEU A 26 2.23 12.99 12.98
C LEU A 26 1.98 13.38 14.44
N GLN A 27 1.17 12.62 15.17
CA GLN A 27 0.98 12.81 16.61
C GLN A 27 2.25 12.43 17.39
N ALA A 28 2.90 11.33 17.02
CA ALA A 28 4.14 10.88 17.66
C ALA A 28 5.36 11.76 17.32
N ASN A 29 5.32 12.48 16.20
CA ASN A 29 6.44 13.28 15.69
C ASN A 29 6.00 14.72 15.37
N PRO A 30 6.16 15.68 16.30
CA PRO A 30 5.75 17.08 16.12
C PRO A 30 6.40 17.78 14.91
N ASP A 31 7.64 17.42 14.57
CA ASP A 31 8.41 18.04 13.47
C ASP A 31 8.17 17.40 12.10
N VAL A 32 7.17 16.51 12.01
CA VAL A 32 6.79 15.81 10.78
C VAL A 32 5.51 16.40 10.19
N THR A 33 5.47 16.52 8.87
CA THR A 33 4.27 16.79 8.07
C THR A 33 4.02 15.67 7.08
N GLY A 34 2.79 15.57 6.59
CA GLY A 34 2.36 14.50 5.69
C GLY A 34 1.47 15.01 4.56
N THR A 35 1.62 14.41 3.38
CA THR A 35 0.65 14.53 2.29
C THR A 35 0.22 13.14 1.86
N ILE A 36 -1.09 12.89 1.87
CA ILE A 36 -1.69 11.68 1.30
C ILE A 36 -2.02 11.96 -0.15
N TYR A 37 -1.40 11.21 -1.06
CA TYR A 37 -1.70 11.21 -2.49
C TYR A 37 -2.56 9.99 -2.82
N ILE A 38 -3.77 10.25 -3.33
CA ILE A 38 -4.76 9.23 -3.68
C ILE A 38 -4.87 9.15 -5.20
N ALA A 39 -4.47 8.01 -5.78
CA ALA A 39 -4.77 7.70 -7.17
C ALA A 39 -6.27 7.41 -7.33
N CYS A 40 -6.98 8.21 -8.13
CA CYS A 40 -8.42 8.06 -8.33
C CYS A 40 -8.81 8.31 -9.80
N THR A 41 -9.95 7.75 -10.23
CA THR A 41 -10.58 8.11 -11.51
C THR A 41 -11.26 9.47 -11.40
N LYS A 42 -11.58 10.14 -12.52
CA LYS A 42 -12.31 11.42 -12.50
C LYS A 42 -13.77 11.21 -12.10
N SER A 43 -14.32 10.04 -12.43
CA SER A 43 -15.66 9.59 -12.02
C SER A 43 -15.78 9.29 -10.52
N SER A 44 -14.65 9.22 -9.79
CA SER A 44 -14.63 8.90 -8.36
C SER A 44 -15.54 9.83 -7.56
N LYS A 45 -16.62 9.24 -7.04
CA LYS A 45 -17.53 9.87 -6.09
C LYS A 45 -17.01 9.81 -4.66
N TRP A 46 -15.75 9.44 -4.45
CA TRP A 46 -15.15 9.46 -3.12
C TRP A 46 -14.94 10.91 -2.68
N VAL A 47 -16.03 11.60 -2.39
CA VAL A 47 -16.05 12.98 -1.94
C VAL A 47 -15.24 13.04 -0.66
N THR A 48 -14.47 14.10 -0.52
CA THR A 48 -13.70 14.58 0.63
C THR A 48 -14.49 14.71 1.96
N THR A 49 -15.64 14.06 2.08
CA THR A 49 -16.47 14.00 3.27
C THR A 49 -15.78 13.21 4.36
N ASN A 50 -15.19 13.96 5.29
CA ASN A 50 -14.65 13.59 6.62
C ASN A 50 -13.12 13.55 6.79
N VAL A 51 -12.34 14.27 5.98
CA VAL A 51 -11.05 14.83 6.46
C VAL A 51 -11.19 16.32 6.84
N GLY A 52 -12.40 16.89 6.65
CA GLY A 52 -12.74 18.30 6.84
C GLY A 52 -12.76 18.82 8.28
N SER A 53 -12.28 18.04 9.25
CA SER A 53 -12.04 18.51 10.61
C SER A 53 -10.79 17.85 11.19
N ASN A 54 -9.74 17.65 10.39
CA ASN A 54 -8.47 17.20 10.93
C ASN A 54 -7.85 18.36 11.74
N PRO A 55 -7.72 18.26 13.09
CA PRO A 55 -7.12 19.31 13.91
C PRO A 55 -5.62 19.49 13.63
N LEU A 56 -5.02 18.61 12.81
CA LEU A 56 -3.63 18.66 12.41
C LEU A 56 -3.50 19.42 11.08
N HIS A 57 -3.20 20.72 11.16
CA HIS A 57 -2.74 21.54 10.02
C HIS A 57 -1.52 20.97 9.26
N ARG A 58 -0.97 19.84 9.72
CA ARG A 58 0.24 19.16 9.24
C ARG A 58 -0.05 17.98 8.30
N LEU A 59 -1.32 17.59 8.11
CA LEU A 59 -1.71 16.53 7.16
C LEU A 59 -2.55 17.11 6.02
N ARG A 60 -2.13 16.85 4.79
CA ARG A 60 -2.86 17.21 3.58
C ARG A 60 -3.33 15.96 2.85
N VAL A 61 -4.43 16.08 2.11
CA VAL A 61 -4.95 15.02 1.25
C VAL A 61 -5.13 15.58 -0.15
N ILE A 62 -4.53 14.91 -1.13
CA ILE A 62 -4.47 15.32 -2.53
C ILE A 62 -4.90 14.15 -3.38
N LYS A 63 -5.85 14.42 -4.27
CA LYS A 63 -6.28 13.47 -5.29
C LYS A 63 -5.47 13.68 -6.55
N LEU A 64 -4.93 12.58 -7.09
CA LEU A 64 -4.25 12.54 -8.36
C LEU A 64 -5.12 11.72 -9.31
N TYR A 65 -5.65 12.40 -10.32
CA TYR A 65 -6.49 11.74 -11.32
C TYR A 65 -5.61 10.95 -12.28
N VAL A 66 -5.79 9.64 -12.31
CA VAL A 66 -5.03 8.72 -13.16
C VAL A 66 -5.93 8.13 -14.24
N GLU A 67 -5.36 7.89 -15.41
CA GLU A 67 -6.02 7.15 -16.49
C GLU A 67 -5.64 5.66 -16.37
N PRO A 68 -6.50 4.70 -16.74
CA PRO A 68 -7.77 4.88 -17.42
C PRO A 68 -8.89 5.42 -16.52
N ASP A 69 -9.66 6.37 -17.02
CA ASP A 69 -10.90 6.82 -16.39
C ASP A 69 -12.02 5.79 -16.62
N GLY A 70 -12.73 5.42 -15.55
CA GLY A 70 -13.79 4.43 -15.62
C GLY A 70 -14.76 4.57 -14.45
N ASP A 71 -16.02 4.20 -14.64
CA ASP A 71 -17.07 4.32 -13.62
C ASP A 71 -16.97 3.26 -12.50
N ASP A 72 -16.11 2.24 -12.68
CA ASP A 72 -15.90 1.18 -11.70
C ASP A 72 -14.88 1.62 -10.64
N ILE A 73 -15.30 1.55 -9.37
CA ILE A 73 -14.50 1.85 -8.18
C ILE A 73 -13.25 0.97 -8.05
N ASN A 74 -13.21 -0.17 -8.74
CA ASN A 74 -12.06 -1.07 -8.73
C ASN A 74 -10.97 -0.65 -9.73
N VAL A 75 -11.23 0.30 -10.64
CA VAL A 75 -10.29 0.70 -11.69
C VAL A 75 -8.92 1.11 -11.12
N PRO A 76 -8.80 1.95 -10.08
CA PRO A 76 -7.50 2.29 -9.51
C PRO A 76 -6.76 1.09 -8.91
N PHE A 77 -7.48 0.13 -8.33
CA PHE A 77 -6.91 -1.10 -7.81
C PHE A 77 -6.43 -2.02 -8.94
N ILE A 78 -7.24 -2.23 -9.97
CA ILE A 78 -6.84 -3.01 -11.14
C ILE A 78 -5.65 -2.37 -11.84
N TYR A 79 -5.68 -1.04 -12.00
CA TYR A 79 -4.59 -0.28 -12.60
C TYR A 79 -3.27 -0.42 -11.81
N SER A 80 -3.36 -0.47 -10.48
CA SER A 80 -2.20 -0.73 -9.61
C SER A 80 -1.56 -2.10 -9.81
N LEU A 81 -2.33 -3.07 -10.29
CA LEU A 81 -1.91 -4.44 -10.54
C LEU A 81 -1.42 -4.64 -11.98
N GLU A 82 -2.15 -4.12 -12.96
CA GLU A 82 -1.89 -4.36 -14.38
C GLU A 82 -0.83 -3.43 -14.97
N GLN A 83 -0.73 -2.18 -14.48
CA GLN A 83 0.17 -1.16 -15.05
C GLN A 83 0.95 -0.41 -13.96
N PRO A 84 1.70 -1.12 -13.09
CA PRO A 84 2.39 -0.50 -11.95
C PRO A 84 3.41 0.56 -12.36
N ASP A 85 4.11 0.37 -13.48
CA ASP A 85 5.08 1.35 -14.01
C ASP A 85 4.43 2.67 -14.41
N GLN A 86 3.28 2.60 -15.08
CA GLN A 86 2.55 3.77 -15.53
C GLN A 86 1.91 4.50 -14.36
N LEU A 87 1.24 3.77 -13.45
CA LEU A 87 0.73 4.37 -12.21
C LEU A 87 1.85 5.07 -11.42
N ALA A 88 3.04 4.47 -11.33
CA ALA A 88 4.18 5.11 -10.68
C ALA A 88 4.61 6.41 -11.39
N ASN A 89 4.59 6.48 -12.72
CA ASN A 89 4.85 7.72 -13.46
C ASN A 89 3.79 8.78 -13.14
N ASP A 90 2.52 8.42 -13.25
CA ASP A 90 1.39 9.34 -13.05
C ASP A 90 1.42 9.93 -11.63
N MET A 91 1.71 9.09 -10.63
CA MET A 91 1.84 9.53 -9.23
C MET A 91 3.02 10.49 -9.06
N VAL A 92 4.19 10.17 -9.63
CA VAL A 92 5.39 11.02 -9.54
C VAL A 92 5.15 12.38 -10.20
N ASP A 93 4.53 12.40 -11.38
CA ASP A 93 4.21 13.65 -12.08
C ASP A 93 3.18 14.48 -11.31
N GLY A 94 2.14 13.83 -10.76
CA GLY A 94 1.17 14.49 -9.89
C GLY A 94 1.80 15.08 -8.63
N ILE A 95 2.71 14.36 -7.97
CA ILE A 95 3.46 14.84 -6.80
C ILE A 95 4.34 16.03 -7.19
N LYS A 96 5.12 15.93 -8.27
CA LYS A 96 6.00 17.01 -8.74
C LYS A 96 5.21 18.27 -9.11
N ASN A 97 4.09 18.12 -9.80
CA ASN A 97 3.20 19.24 -10.14
C ASN A 97 2.59 19.88 -8.89
N ASN A 98 2.19 19.08 -7.91
CA ASN A 98 1.70 19.61 -6.64
C ASN A 98 2.77 20.41 -5.89
N ILE A 99 4.00 19.91 -5.81
CA ILE A 99 5.12 20.59 -5.16
C ILE A 99 5.45 21.89 -5.91
N GLY A 100 5.57 21.85 -7.24
CA GLY A 100 5.94 23.00 -8.07
C GLY A 100 4.91 24.14 -8.08
N ASN A 101 3.63 23.85 -7.85
CA ASN A 101 2.55 24.84 -7.83
C ASN A 101 2.32 25.50 -6.46
N CYS A 102 3.03 25.08 -5.41
CA CYS A 102 2.89 25.65 -4.08
C CYS A 102 4.04 26.63 -3.77
N SER A 103 3.82 27.91 -4.09
CA SER A 103 4.76 29.01 -3.80
C SER A 103 4.97 29.31 -2.30
N SER A 104 4.18 28.70 -1.41
CA SER A 104 4.26 28.85 0.05
C SER A 104 5.09 27.77 0.73
N ILE A 105 5.62 26.80 -0.01
CA ILE A 105 6.40 25.71 0.54
C ILE A 105 7.84 25.97 0.13
N GLY A 106 8.68 26.38 1.09
CA GLY A 106 10.13 26.35 0.91
C GLY A 106 10.63 24.92 0.70
N GLU A 107 11.88 24.64 1.03
CA GLU A 107 12.48 23.29 0.96
C GLU A 107 11.71 22.19 1.74
N GLU A 108 10.64 22.53 2.47
CA GLU A 108 9.73 21.65 3.21
C GLU A 108 8.76 20.82 2.34
N GLY A 109 8.77 20.98 1.01
CA GLY A 109 7.79 20.36 0.09
C GLY A 109 8.18 19.00 -0.46
N HIS A 110 9.47 18.67 -0.44
CA HIS A 110 9.94 17.40 -0.98
C HIS A 110 9.82 16.30 0.09
N PRO A 111 9.10 15.19 -0.19
CA PRO A 111 9.04 14.09 0.75
C PRO A 111 10.44 13.49 0.95
N VAL A 112 10.77 13.08 2.17
CA VAL A 112 12.01 12.34 2.46
C VAL A 112 11.82 10.83 2.31
N ALA A 113 10.56 10.38 2.35
CA ALA A 113 10.16 9.01 2.12
C ALA A 113 8.72 8.92 1.62
N THR A 114 8.43 7.82 0.94
CA THR A 114 7.07 7.39 0.63
C THR A 114 6.64 6.27 1.56
N ILE A 115 5.36 6.26 1.92
CA ILE A 115 4.71 5.13 2.60
C ILE A 115 3.53 4.72 1.74
N THR A 116 3.62 3.56 1.11
CA THR A 116 2.59 3.07 0.18
C THR A 116 1.75 1.97 0.80
N ASP A 117 0.47 1.91 0.47
CA ASP A 117 -0.38 0.79 0.88
C ASP A 117 0.11 -0.56 0.33
N MET A 118 -0.35 -1.66 0.94
CA MET A 118 0.14 -3.01 0.64
C MET A 118 -0.02 -3.46 -0.82
N TYR A 119 -1.07 -3.02 -1.52
CA TYR A 119 -1.28 -3.37 -2.92
C TYR A 119 -0.58 -2.39 -3.87
N GLY A 120 0.15 -1.42 -3.31
CA GLY A 120 1.07 -0.57 -4.04
C GLY A 120 2.53 -0.82 -3.79
N SER A 121 2.88 -2.02 -3.37
CA SER A 121 4.27 -2.46 -3.21
C SER A 121 5.13 -2.18 -4.44
N HIS A 122 4.68 -2.56 -5.64
CA HIS A 122 5.45 -2.39 -6.88
C HIS A 122 5.48 -0.92 -7.30
N TRP A 123 4.33 -0.33 -7.61
CA TRP A 123 4.29 1.04 -8.13
C TRP A 123 4.78 2.08 -7.10
N GLY A 124 4.57 1.82 -5.81
CA GLY A 124 5.07 2.66 -4.71
C GLY A 124 6.59 2.63 -4.63
N LEU A 125 7.21 1.46 -4.76
CA LEU A 125 8.66 1.32 -4.83
C LEU A 125 9.24 2.06 -6.04
N LEU A 126 8.61 1.93 -7.20
CA LEU A 126 9.01 2.65 -8.41
C LEU A 126 8.88 4.16 -8.24
N ALA A 127 7.77 4.63 -7.65
CA ALA A 127 7.56 6.05 -7.37
C ALA A 127 8.63 6.59 -6.41
N ALA A 128 8.95 5.86 -5.33
CA ALA A 128 10.01 6.23 -4.39
C ALA A 128 11.38 6.36 -5.08
N ARG A 129 11.74 5.39 -5.92
CA ARG A 129 12.98 5.42 -6.71
C ARG A 129 13.04 6.60 -7.66
N LYS A 130 11.94 6.91 -8.36
CA LYS A 130 11.83 8.05 -9.28
C LYS A 130 11.88 9.40 -8.57
N LEU A 131 11.44 9.45 -7.31
CA LEU A 131 11.57 10.62 -6.43
C LEU A 131 12.95 10.71 -5.75
N GLY A 132 13.73 9.63 -5.74
CA GLY A 132 15.03 9.56 -5.07
C GLY A 132 14.92 9.51 -3.54
N VAL A 133 13.86 8.90 -3.01
CA VAL A 133 13.53 8.90 -1.57
C VAL A 133 13.42 7.48 -1.02
N LYS A 134 13.36 7.36 0.31
CA LYS A 134 13.14 6.08 0.99
C LYS A 134 11.75 5.53 0.71
N SER A 135 11.63 4.20 0.61
CA SER A 135 10.37 3.51 0.31
C SER A 135 9.95 2.64 1.48
N TYR A 136 8.75 2.86 2.01
CA TYR A 136 8.14 2.00 3.02
C TYR A 136 6.80 1.48 2.50
N ILE A 137 6.45 0.28 2.92
CA ILE A 137 5.14 -0.32 2.64
C ILE A 137 4.33 -0.46 3.93
N TYR A 138 3.06 -0.06 3.89
CA TYR A 138 2.12 -0.21 4.98
C TYR A 138 1.18 -1.39 4.75
N MET A 139 1.21 -2.31 5.71
CA MET A 139 0.42 -3.53 5.75
C MET A 139 -0.60 -3.41 6.88
N PRO A 140 -1.82 -2.92 6.59
CA PRO A 140 -2.89 -2.85 7.59
C PRO A 140 -3.52 -4.23 7.89
N THR A 141 -3.16 -5.26 7.13
CA THR A 141 -3.72 -6.61 7.27
C THR A 141 -2.91 -7.46 8.23
N PRO A 142 -3.55 -8.43 8.92
CA PRO A 142 -2.83 -9.41 9.73
C PRO A 142 -1.69 -10.05 8.94
N ILE A 143 -0.57 -10.25 9.60
CA ILE A 143 0.61 -10.91 9.02
C ILE A 143 0.30 -12.32 8.48
N LEU A 144 -0.77 -12.97 8.95
CA LEU A 144 -1.31 -14.20 8.35
C LEU A 144 -1.72 -13.98 6.89
N LYS A 145 -2.56 -12.98 6.61
CA LYS A 145 -3.02 -12.65 5.25
C LYS A 145 -1.83 -12.30 4.35
N TRP A 146 -0.85 -11.59 4.88
CA TRP A 146 0.40 -11.33 4.18
C TRP A 146 1.20 -12.60 3.89
N SER A 147 1.29 -13.52 4.85
CA SER A 147 1.96 -14.81 4.69
C SER A 147 1.29 -15.65 3.60
N VAL A 148 -0.04 -15.60 3.49
CA VAL A 148 -0.78 -16.21 2.36
C VAL A 148 -0.37 -15.58 1.03
N LEU A 149 -0.37 -14.24 0.98
CA LEU A 149 -0.02 -13.49 -0.23
C LEU A 149 1.43 -13.77 -0.68
N ARG A 150 2.39 -13.83 0.24
CA ARG A 150 3.79 -14.23 -0.05
C ARG A 150 3.95 -15.66 -0.53
N LEU A 151 3.00 -16.54 -0.25
CA LEU A 151 3.05 -17.93 -0.70
C LEU A 151 2.38 -18.13 -2.05
N LEU A 152 1.65 -17.12 -2.57
CA LEU A 152 1.08 -17.14 -3.92
C LEU A 152 2.08 -17.56 -5.02
N PRO A 153 3.36 -17.15 -5.02
CA PRO A 153 4.31 -17.60 -6.04
C PRO A 153 4.50 -19.12 -5.99
N GLN A 154 4.59 -19.69 -4.78
CA GLN A 154 4.73 -21.14 -4.58
C GLN A 154 3.43 -21.89 -4.90
N VAL A 155 2.27 -21.24 -4.72
CA VAL A 155 0.97 -21.80 -5.12
C VAL A 155 0.86 -21.86 -6.64
N ARG A 156 1.21 -20.77 -7.32
CA ARG A 156 1.21 -20.68 -8.77
C ARG A 156 2.08 -21.76 -9.40
N ASP A 157 3.32 -21.90 -8.94
CA ASP A 157 4.29 -22.83 -9.53
C ASP A 157 3.94 -24.30 -9.31
N LYS A 158 3.11 -24.62 -8.30
CA LYS A 158 2.63 -25.98 -8.00
C LYS A 158 1.30 -26.33 -8.67
N GLY A 159 0.70 -25.38 -9.39
CA GLY A 159 -0.63 -25.51 -9.98
C GLY A 159 -1.72 -25.26 -8.93
N LEU A 160 -2.58 -24.30 -9.21
CA LEU A 160 -3.85 -24.15 -8.50
C LEU A 160 -4.75 -25.32 -8.96
N ASP A 161 -4.92 -26.35 -8.13
CA ASP A 161 -5.95 -27.35 -8.41
C ASP A 161 -7.33 -26.67 -8.25
N PRO A 162 -8.09 -26.44 -9.33
CA PRO A 162 -9.37 -25.74 -9.27
C PRO A 162 -10.43 -26.54 -8.49
N GLN A 163 -10.25 -27.86 -8.32
CA GLN A 163 -11.14 -28.72 -7.54
C GLN A 163 -10.77 -28.78 -6.06
N HIS A 164 -9.59 -28.26 -5.66
CA HIS A 164 -9.07 -28.33 -4.29
C HIS A 164 -8.47 -26.99 -3.84
N GLY A 165 -9.24 -25.89 -3.92
CA GLY A 165 -8.89 -24.49 -3.58
C GLY A 165 -8.34 -24.25 -2.16
N THR A 166 -7.26 -24.94 -1.83
CA THR A 166 -6.70 -25.14 -0.51
C THR A 166 -5.20 -24.97 -0.57
N LEU A 167 -4.69 -23.96 0.13
CA LEU A 167 -3.27 -23.73 0.29
C LEU A 167 -2.84 -24.28 1.65
N THR A 168 -2.05 -25.35 1.67
CA THR A 168 -1.43 -25.79 2.92
C THR A 168 -0.16 -25.00 3.17
N ILE A 169 -0.24 -24.09 4.14
CA ILE A 169 0.93 -23.36 4.61
C ILE A 169 1.59 -24.19 5.71
N PRO A 170 2.90 -24.52 5.61
CA PRO A 170 3.63 -25.17 6.69
C PRO A 170 3.40 -24.43 8.02
N HIS A 171 2.98 -25.15 9.06
CA HIS A 171 2.66 -24.63 10.40
C HIS A 171 1.38 -23.77 10.55
N TYR A 172 0.74 -23.32 9.47
CA TYR A 172 -0.50 -22.50 9.53
C TYR A 172 -1.78 -23.23 9.06
N ARG A 173 -1.70 -24.57 8.91
CA ARG A 173 -2.78 -25.45 8.40
C ARG A 173 -3.20 -25.12 6.96
N THR A 174 -4.19 -25.86 6.48
CA THR A 174 -4.79 -25.68 5.16
C THR A 174 -5.71 -24.46 5.15
N LEU A 175 -5.31 -23.41 4.44
CA LEU A 175 -6.19 -22.30 4.11
C LEU A 175 -7.08 -22.70 2.94
N GLN A 176 -8.36 -22.92 3.21
CA GLN A 176 -9.37 -23.00 2.18
C GLN A 176 -9.65 -21.56 1.72
N HIS A 177 -9.13 -21.17 0.56
CA HIS A 177 -9.40 -19.85 0.02
C HIS A 177 -10.22 -20.04 -1.25
N ALA A 178 -11.54 -20.17 -1.07
CA ALA A 178 -12.53 -20.34 -2.14
C ALA A 178 -12.46 -19.25 -3.23
N GLN A 179 -11.77 -18.13 -2.95
CA GLN A 179 -11.58 -17.03 -3.89
C GLN A 179 -10.32 -17.15 -4.76
N LEU A 180 -9.36 -18.04 -4.46
CA LEU A 180 -8.14 -18.17 -5.27
C LEU A 180 -8.45 -18.49 -6.75
N PRO A 181 -9.36 -19.43 -7.08
CA PRO A 181 -9.74 -19.67 -8.48
C PRO A 181 -10.45 -18.48 -9.14
N GLN A 182 -11.10 -17.61 -8.34
CA GLN A 182 -11.83 -16.44 -8.82
C GLN A 182 -10.92 -15.23 -9.06
N MET A 183 -9.68 -15.27 -8.55
CA MET A 183 -8.70 -14.19 -8.71
C MET A 183 -8.02 -14.23 -10.09
N GLY A 184 -8.14 -15.32 -10.84
CA GLY A 184 -7.73 -15.41 -12.25
C GLY A 184 -6.34 -14.83 -12.53
N ASP A 185 -6.26 -13.96 -13.53
CA ASP A 185 -5.02 -13.30 -13.97
C ASP A 185 -4.46 -12.29 -12.94
N MET A 186 -5.23 -11.91 -11.92
CA MET A 186 -4.76 -11.02 -10.85
C MET A 186 -3.76 -11.69 -9.91
N ILE A 187 -3.66 -13.02 -9.93
CA ILE A 187 -2.72 -13.78 -9.08
C ILE A 187 -1.29 -13.42 -9.42
N ASP A 188 -0.93 -13.33 -10.70
CA ASP A 188 0.44 -12.98 -11.10
C ASP A 188 0.81 -11.56 -10.69
N ALA A 189 -0.13 -10.61 -10.82
CA ALA A 189 0.09 -9.25 -10.35
C ALA A 189 0.23 -9.18 -8.82
N LEU A 190 -0.56 -9.92 -8.06
CA LEU A 190 -0.44 -9.98 -6.60
C LEU A 190 0.85 -10.68 -6.15
N VAL A 191 1.30 -11.69 -6.88
CA VAL A 191 2.62 -12.33 -6.72
C VAL A 191 3.71 -11.29 -6.90
N ASP A 192 3.66 -10.51 -7.97
CA ASP A 192 4.65 -9.48 -8.22
C ASP A 192 4.64 -8.42 -7.11
N GLN A 193 3.49 -7.91 -6.67
CA GLN A 193 3.40 -7.00 -5.52
C GLN A 193 4.08 -7.59 -4.27
N CYS A 194 3.91 -8.89 -4.02
CA CYS A 194 4.56 -9.57 -2.89
C CYS A 194 6.07 -9.66 -3.05
N GLU A 195 6.55 -10.00 -4.25
CA GLU A 195 7.97 -10.06 -4.57
C GLU A 195 8.63 -8.69 -4.47
N GLN A 196 7.95 -7.62 -4.88
CA GLN A 196 8.49 -6.26 -4.78
C GLN A 196 8.61 -5.76 -3.33
N ALA A 197 7.80 -6.30 -2.41
CA ALA A 197 7.76 -5.82 -1.03
C ALA A 197 9.10 -5.97 -0.30
N LYS A 198 9.92 -6.96 -0.70
CA LYS A 198 11.25 -7.21 -0.11
C LYS A 198 12.29 -6.15 -0.45
N TYR A 199 12.02 -5.30 -1.46
CA TYR A 199 12.93 -4.25 -1.90
C TYR A 199 12.61 -2.87 -1.31
N HIS A 200 11.58 -2.76 -0.47
CA HIS A 200 11.33 -1.55 0.34
C HIS A 200 12.36 -1.44 1.46
N ASP A 201 12.64 -0.22 1.91
CA ASP A 201 13.54 0.05 3.04
C ASP A 201 12.95 -0.44 4.37
N GLY A 202 11.62 -0.60 4.45
CA GLY A 202 10.96 -1.16 5.61
C GLY A 202 9.48 -1.43 5.38
N MET A 203 8.90 -2.20 6.30
CA MET A 203 7.49 -2.57 6.29
C MET A 203 6.86 -2.15 7.62
N LEU A 204 5.77 -1.39 7.54
CA LEU A 204 4.96 -0.95 8.66
C LEU A 204 3.76 -1.89 8.77
N THR A 205 3.65 -2.64 9.86
CA THR A 205 2.51 -3.53 10.11
C THR A 205 1.58 -2.89 11.13
N HIS A 206 0.27 -3.03 10.91
CA HIS A 206 -0.70 -2.79 11.97
C HIS A 206 -0.87 -4.07 12.78
N ASP A 207 0.11 -4.37 13.61
CA ASP A 207 0.11 -5.61 14.38
C ASP A 207 -0.52 -5.38 15.76
N GLN A 208 -1.73 -5.92 15.95
CA GLN A 208 -2.22 -6.23 17.29
C GLN A 208 -1.67 -7.60 17.69
N GLU A 209 -0.34 -7.72 17.81
CA GLU A 209 0.33 -8.98 18.17
C GLU A 209 -0.24 -9.59 19.47
N GLU A 210 -0.77 -8.76 20.36
CA GLU A 210 -1.38 -9.15 21.64
C GLU A 210 -2.60 -10.09 21.52
N THR A 211 -3.17 -10.26 20.32
CA THR A 211 -4.28 -11.21 20.09
C THR A 211 -3.83 -12.57 19.56
N TYR A 212 -2.55 -12.72 19.21
CA TYR A 212 -2.00 -13.99 18.73
C TYR A 212 -1.23 -14.72 19.82
N SER A 213 -1.22 -16.06 19.75
CA SER A 213 -0.47 -16.85 20.71
C SER A 213 1.04 -16.58 20.59
N ILE A 214 1.77 -16.72 21.69
CA ILE A 214 3.22 -16.47 21.71
C ILE A 214 3.99 -17.41 20.76
N ASP A 215 3.44 -18.61 20.53
CA ASP A 215 3.95 -19.59 19.57
C ASP A 215 3.81 -19.09 18.12
N TYR A 216 2.73 -18.35 17.83
CA TYR A 216 2.48 -17.76 16.53
C TYR A 216 3.44 -16.61 16.23
N ILE A 217 3.68 -15.71 17.19
CA ILE A 217 4.67 -14.61 17.06
C ILE A 217 6.08 -15.18 16.87
N THR A 218 6.44 -16.21 17.65
CA THR A 218 7.75 -16.89 17.55
C THR A 218 7.97 -17.54 16.19
N SER A 219 6.91 -18.08 15.57
CA SER A 219 6.98 -18.68 14.24
C SER A 219 7.13 -17.64 13.14
N LEU A 220 6.47 -16.48 13.24
CA LEU A 220 6.56 -15.39 12.26
C LEU A 220 7.95 -14.75 12.18
N HIS A 221 8.62 -14.58 13.33
CA HIS A 221 9.98 -14.05 13.40
C HIS A 221 11.02 -14.90 12.64
N GLN A 222 10.70 -16.16 12.31
CA GLN A 222 11.58 -17.01 11.50
C GLN A 222 11.55 -16.65 10.01
N PHE A 223 10.54 -15.89 9.55
CA PHE A 223 10.34 -15.53 8.14
C PHE A 223 10.57 -14.04 7.85
N ILE A 224 10.79 -13.22 8.87
CA ILE A 224 11.27 -11.85 8.72
C ILE A 224 12.79 -11.91 8.47
N PRO A 225 13.32 -11.34 7.38
CA PRO A 225 14.76 -11.33 7.12
C PRO A 225 15.49 -10.74 8.32
N LYS A 226 16.43 -11.51 8.89
CA LYS A 226 17.33 -10.98 9.90
C LYS A 226 18.29 -10.02 9.20
N THR A 227 18.37 -8.80 9.69
CA THR A 227 19.42 -7.84 9.32
C THR A 227 20.78 -8.33 9.77
#